data_AF-A0A2U2PM08-F1
#
_entry.id   AF-A0A2U2PM08-F1
#
_cell.length_a   1.000
_cell.length_b   1.000
_cell.length_c   1.000
_cell.angle_alpha   90.00
_cell.angle_beta   90.00
_cell.angle_gamma   90.00
#
_symmetry.space_group_name_H-M   'P 1'
#
loop_
_entity.id
_entity.type
_entity.pdbx_description
1 polymer ?
#
loop_
_entity_poly.entity_id
_entity_poly.type
_entity_poly.pdbx_seq_one_letter_code
_entity_poly.pdbx_strand_id
1 'polypeptide(L)'
;MIHFTRTLRVSAAAFLTSAILMSCSKDKTEKDPIKEIEGTWMESSIHASLINYLEFHSDGTFSSTYKNSTESATIISGTYSVKGDSLKVHVAKQTTKVNGQSDALALDDNDVYDKCTFKIKDNVLSLNYISYPADAPVKTNAVFIRVTNTH
;
A
#
# COMPACT_ATOMS: atom_id res chain seq x y z
N MET A 1 20.57 52.20 71.89
CA MET A 1 21.35 51.83 70.70
C MET A 1 20.48 52.12 69.46
N ILE A 2 20.87 53.14 68.68
CA ILE A 2 20.81 53.24 67.19
C ILE A 2 19.42 52.97 66.55
N HIS A 3 18.64 54.00 66.19
CA HIS A 3 18.55 54.70 64.89
C HIS A 3 17.67 54.05 63.81
N PHE A 4 16.98 54.94 63.09
CA PHE A 4 16.75 54.96 61.64
C PHE A 4 15.39 54.49 61.05
N THR A 5 14.63 55.52 60.68
CA THR A 5 13.66 55.69 59.58
C THR A 5 13.97 54.95 58.25
N ARG A 6 12.93 54.53 57.50
CA ARG A 6 12.54 55.03 56.13
C ARG A 6 11.78 54.00 55.26
N THR A 7 10.55 54.38 54.88
CA THR A 7 9.92 54.46 53.54
C THR A 7 10.17 53.46 52.38
N LEU A 8 9.07 53.20 51.66
CA LEU A 8 8.92 52.96 50.20
C LEU A 8 9.32 51.55 49.70
N ARG A 9 8.60 50.83 48.81
CA ARG A 9 7.95 51.24 47.55
C ARG A 9 6.79 50.30 47.15
N VAL A 10 5.84 50.90 46.44
CA VAL A 10 4.78 50.28 45.62
C VAL A 10 5.41 49.69 44.34
N SER A 11 4.67 48.73 43.75
CA SER A 11 4.59 48.40 42.31
C SER A 11 5.40 47.20 41.82
N ALA A 12 4.67 46.15 41.39
CA ALA A 12 4.85 45.56 40.06
C ALA A 12 3.62 44.67 39.74
N ALA A 13 2.77 45.18 38.86
CA ALA A 13 1.70 44.40 38.23
C ALA A 13 2.33 43.34 37.31
N ALA A 14 2.18 42.08 37.65
CA ALA A 14 2.56 40.97 36.79
C ALA A 14 1.45 40.75 35.74
N PHE A 15 1.64 41.34 34.54
CA PHE A 15 0.89 40.98 33.35
C PHE A 15 1.28 39.55 32.95
N LEU A 16 0.45 38.58 33.34
CA LEU A 16 0.57 37.18 32.94
C LEU A 16 0.05 37.06 31.49
N THR A 17 0.93 37.22 30.52
CA THR A 17 0.66 36.94 29.10
C THR A 17 0.48 35.44 28.90
N SER A 18 -0.76 34.99 28.95
CA SER A 18 -1.15 33.63 28.60
C SER A 18 -1.02 33.44 27.08
N ALA A 19 0.15 32.98 26.62
CA ALA A 19 0.35 32.56 25.25
C ALA A 19 -0.40 31.23 25.02
N ILE A 20 -1.61 31.34 24.49
CA ILE A 20 -2.41 30.20 24.05
C ILE A 20 -1.71 29.63 22.82
N LEU A 21 -0.87 28.61 23.01
CA LEU A 21 -0.33 27.81 21.91
C LEU A 21 -1.50 27.07 21.25
N MET A 22 -2.10 27.69 20.23
CA MET A 22 -2.94 26.99 19.27
C MET A 22 -2.05 26.03 18.47
N SER A 23 -1.75 24.88 19.06
CA SER A 23 -1.25 23.72 18.34
C SER A 23 -2.40 23.19 17.50
N CYS A 24 -2.57 23.80 16.33
CA CYS A 24 -3.46 23.30 15.30
C CYS A 24 -2.76 22.08 14.69
N SER A 25 -2.92 20.90 15.32
CA SER A 25 -2.58 19.65 14.66
C SER A 25 -3.54 19.52 13.48
N LYS A 26 -3.04 19.79 12.27
CA LYS A 26 -3.68 19.33 11.04
C LYS A 26 -3.82 17.82 11.19
N ASP A 27 -5.01 17.36 11.55
CA ASP A 27 -5.41 15.97 11.44
C ASP A 27 -5.30 15.61 9.96
N LYS A 28 -4.13 15.09 9.58
CA LYS A 28 -4.01 14.32 8.36
C LYS A 28 -4.88 13.10 8.64
N THR A 29 -6.06 13.05 8.04
CA THR A 29 -6.86 11.83 8.00
C THR A 29 -5.92 10.72 7.54
N GLU A 30 -5.53 9.87 8.48
CA GLU A 30 -4.70 8.71 8.20
C GLU A 30 -5.57 7.81 7.33
N LYS A 31 -5.25 7.79 6.03
CA LYS A 31 -5.98 6.95 5.10
C LYS A 31 -5.62 5.51 5.42
N ASP A 32 -6.65 4.69 5.59
CA ASP A 32 -6.50 3.25 5.76
C ASP A 32 -5.76 2.68 4.54
N PRO A 33 -4.51 2.20 4.69
CA PRO A 33 -3.70 1.73 3.56
C PRO A 33 -4.33 0.54 2.84
N ILE A 34 -5.16 -0.26 3.54
CA ILE A 34 -5.91 -1.38 2.92
C ILE A 34 -6.89 -0.82 1.90
N LYS A 35 -7.66 0.21 2.28
CA LYS A 35 -8.65 0.81 1.38
C LYS A 35 -8.04 1.49 0.15
N GLU A 36 -6.78 1.91 0.23
CA GLU A 36 -6.11 2.51 -0.93
C GLU A 36 -5.73 1.47 -1.98
N ILE A 37 -5.33 0.26 -1.60
CA ILE A 37 -4.88 -0.77 -2.55
C ILE A 37 -6.04 -1.57 -3.16
N GLU A 38 -7.21 -1.60 -2.52
CA GLU A 38 -8.42 -2.25 -3.03
C GLU A 38 -8.75 -1.82 -4.47
N GLY A 39 -9.18 -2.79 -5.28
CA GLY A 39 -9.61 -2.62 -6.67
C GLY A 39 -8.80 -3.44 -7.68
N THR A 40 -9.09 -3.19 -8.95
CA THR A 40 -8.44 -3.86 -10.09
C THR A 40 -7.34 -2.98 -10.67
N TRP A 41 -6.19 -3.58 -10.94
CA TRP A 41 -5.00 -2.93 -11.45
C TRP A 41 -4.47 -3.69 -12.65
N MET A 42 -4.14 -3.00 -13.73
CA MET A 42 -3.60 -3.59 -14.96
C MET A 42 -2.13 -3.22 -15.08
N GLU A 43 -1.26 -4.21 -15.30
CA GLU A 43 0.17 -3.98 -15.46
C GLU A 43 0.45 -3.05 -16.65
N SER A 44 1.26 -2.02 -16.43
CA SER A 44 1.63 -1.01 -17.41
C SER A 44 2.73 -1.50 -18.37
N SER A 45 2.83 -2.82 -18.61
CA SER A 45 3.92 -3.41 -19.38
C SER A 45 3.85 -3.10 -20.88
N ILE A 46 5.03 -2.98 -21.48
CA ILE A 46 5.28 -2.65 -22.90
C ILE A 46 5.11 -3.87 -23.84
N HIS A 47 4.85 -5.06 -23.28
CA HIS A 47 4.72 -6.30 -24.03
C HIS A 47 3.26 -6.52 -24.43
N ALA A 48 2.92 -6.17 -25.67
CA ALA A 48 1.56 -6.19 -26.20
C ALA A 48 0.84 -7.56 -26.15
N SER A 49 1.56 -8.66 -25.89
CA SER A 49 1.03 -10.02 -25.91
C SER A 49 0.68 -10.61 -24.55
N LEU A 50 1.05 -9.95 -23.44
CA LEU A 50 0.76 -10.41 -22.08
C LEU A 50 0.09 -9.30 -21.29
N ILE A 51 -1.10 -9.57 -20.77
CA ILE A 51 -1.81 -8.65 -19.89
C ILE A 51 -1.90 -9.28 -18.51
N ASN A 52 -1.45 -8.57 -17.49
CA ASN A 52 -1.56 -8.98 -16.09
C ASN A 52 -2.52 -8.05 -15.36
N TYR A 53 -3.51 -8.63 -14.70
CA TYR A 53 -4.43 -7.93 -13.80
C TYR A 53 -4.18 -8.37 -12.36
N LEU A 54 -4.17 -7.43 -11.43
CA LEU A 54 -4.23 -7.68 -9.99
C LEU A 54 -5.57 -7.22 -9.45
N GLU A 55 -6.16 -8.01 -8.56
CA GLU A 55 -7.38 -7.65 -7.84
C GLU A 55 -7.15 -7.81 -6.34
N PHE A 56 -7.38 -6.73 -5.61
CA PHE A 56 -7.36 -6.69 -4.14
C PHE A 56 -8.78 -6.41 -3.66
N HIS A 57 -9.39 -7.36 -2.96
CA HIS A 57 -10.76 -7.24 -2.47
C HIS A 57 -10.79 -6.79 -1.01
N SER A 58 -11.89 -6.17 -0.59
CA SER A 58 -12.06 -5.65 0.77
C SER A 58 -12.16 -6.72 1.86
N ASP A 59 -12.36 -7.98 1.48
CA ASP A 59 -12.35 -9.13 2.38
C ASP A 59 -10.95 -9.71 2.61
N GLY A 60 -9.90 -9.08 2.07
CA GLY A 60 -8.52 -9.54 2.17
C GLY A 60 -8.14 -10.61 1.15
N THR A 61 -9.01 -10.92 0.18
CA THR A 61 -8.67 -11.85 -0.91
C THR A 61 -7.92 -11.15 -2.04
N PHE A 62 -7.04 -11.91 -2.68
CA PHE A 62 -6.20 -11.48 -3.78
C PHE A 62 -6.37 -12.40 -4.98
N SER A 63 -6.34 -11.84 -6.18
CA SER A 63 -6.07 -12.61 -7.39
C SER A 63 -5.16 -11.87 -8.37
N SER A 64 -4.41 -12.64 -9.15
CA SER A 64 -3.68 -12.15 -10.31
C SER A 64 -3.99 -13.01 -11.53
N THR A 65 -4.29 -12.36 -12.65
CA THR A 65 -4.64 -13.02 -13.91
C THR A 65 -3.67 -12.61 -14.99
N TYR A 66 -2.87 -13.56 -15.45
CA TYR A 66 -2.01 -13.46 -16.62
C TYR A 66 -2.75 -13.98 -17.84
N LYS A 67 -3.05 -13.11 -18.81
CA LYS A 67 -3.65 -13.49 -20.09
C LYS A 67 -2.62 -13.35 -21.19
N ASN A 68 -2.53 -14.36 -22.06
CA ASN A 68 -1.81 -14.23 -23.32
C ASN A 68 -2.80 -14.03 -24.48
N SER A 69 -2.27 -13.71 -25.66
CA SER A 69 -3.08 -13.47 -26.88
C SER A 69 -3.75 -14.73 -27.46
N THR A 70 -3.56 -15.92 -26.87
CA THR A 70 -4.00 -17.21 -27.43
C THR A 70 -5.07 -17.88 -26.56
N GLU A 71 -5.98 -17.09 -25.98
CA GLU A 71 -7.09 -17.55 -25.11
C GLU A 71 -6.65 -18.37 -23.86
N SER A 72 -5.37 -18.31 -23.50
CA SER A 72 -4.88 -18.96 -22.29
C SER A 72 -4.73 -17.94 -21.18
N ALA A 73 -5.15 -18.34 -19.98
CA ALA A 73 -5.03 -17.52 -18.79
C ALA A 73 -4.52 -18.33 -17.61
N THR A 74 -3.54 -17.80 -16.89
CA THR A 74 -3.15 -18.32 -15.58
C THR A 74 -3.67 -17.38 -14.52
N ILE A 75 -4.44 -17.92 -13.58
CA ILE A 75 -5.01 -17.19 -12.45
C ILE A 75 -4.36 -17.74 -11.19
N ILE A 76 -3.75 -16.88 -10.39
CA ILE A 76 -3.33 -17.20 -9.04
C ILE A 76 -4.24 -16.49 -8.05
N SER A 77 -4.62 -17.15 -6.95
CA SER A 77 -5.48 -16.56 -5.94
C SER A 77 -5.09 -16.96 -4.52
N GLY A 78 -5.43 -16.10 -3.57
CA GLY A 78 -5.17 -16.30 -2.16
C GLY A 78 -5.57 -15.08 -1.35
N THR A 79 -4.71 -14.66 -0.43
CA THR A 79 -4.98 -13.56 0.50
C THR A 79 -3.88 -12.52 0.48
N TYR A 80 -4.19 -11.30 0.90
CA TYR A 80 -3.20 -10.27 1.12
C TYR A 80 -3.40 -9.58 2.48
N SER A 81 -2.34 -8.94 2.95
CA SER A 81 -2.38 -8.08 4.13
C SER A 81 -1.47 -6.86 3.93
N VAL A 82 -1.85 -5.76 4.56
CA VAL A 82 -1.10 -4.50 4.50
C VAL A 82 -0.74 -4.04 5.91
N LYS A 83 0.51 -3.62 6.08
CA LYS A 83 1.01 -2.99 7.32
C LYS A 83 1.84 -1.76 6.96
N GLY A 84 1.24 -0.58 7.07
CA GLY A 84 1.87 0.64 6.55
C GLY A 84 1.98 0.58 5.02
N ASP A 85 3.20 0.72 4.50
CA ASP A 85 3.51 0.55 3.08
C ASP A 85 3.93 -0.88 2.70
N SER A 86 3.99 -1.79 3.67
CA SER A 86 4.32 -3.20 3.41
C SER A 86 3.10 -3.97 2.94
N LEU A 87 3.27 -4.73 1.85
CA LEU A 87 2.28 -5.64 1.29
C LEU A 87 2.81 -7.07 1.43
N LYS A 88 1.98 -7.97 1.97
CA LYS A 88 2.24 -9.41 1.92
C LYS A 88 1.11 -10.09 1.15
N VAL A 89 1.46 -10.88 0.14
CA VAL A 89 0.51 -11.67 -0.65
C VAL A 89 0.86 -13.15 -0.53
N HIS A 90 -0.13 -13.93 -0.14
CA HIS A 90 -0.04 -15.38 -0.02
C HIS A 90 -0.96 -16.02 -1.05
N VAL A 91 -0.43 -16.93 -1.84
CA VAL A 91 -1.15 -17.64 -2.90
C VAL A 91 -1.37 -19.08 -2.48
N ALA A 92 -2.62 -19.52 -2.57
CA ALA A 92 -3.04 -20.88 -2.20
C ALA A 92 -3.55 -21.70 -3.40
N LYS A 93 -3.83 -21.04 -4.53
CA LYS A 93 -4.40 -21.70 -5.70
C LYS A 93 -3.87 -21.11 -6.99
N GLN A 94 -3.61 -21.99 -7.95
CA GLN A 94 -3.40 -21.65 -9.34
C GLN A 94 -4.49 -22.30 -10.20
N THR A 95 -4.99 -21.60 -11.21
CA THR A 95 -5.91 -22.13 -12.21
C THR A 95 -5.40 -21.75 -13.59
N THR A 96 -5.14 -22.75 -14.42
CA THR A 96 -4.76 -22.56 -15.82
C THR A 96 -6.00 -22.78 -16.68
N LYS A 97 -6.31 -21.82 -17.55
CA LYS A 97 -7.37 -21.89 -18.53
C LYS A 97 -6.75 -21.97 -19.92
N VAL A 98 -7.16 -22.96 -20.70
CA VAL A 98 -6.76 -23.14 -22.10
C VAL A 98 -7.99 -23.55 -22.91
N ASN A 99 -8.35 -22.79 -23.94
CA ASN A 99 -9.50 -23.08 -24.82
C ASN A 99 -10.81 -23.35 -24.03
N GLY A 100 -11.06 -22.57 -22.98
CA GLY A 100 -12.24 -22.72 -22.11
C GLY A 100 -12.18 -23.87 -21.09
N GLN A 101 -11.23 -24.79 -21.20
CA GLN A 101 -10.97 -25.81 -20.16
C GLN A 101 -10.18 -25.19 -19.01
N SER A 102 -10.50 -25.57 -17.78
CA SER A 102 -9.82 -25.08 -16.57
C SER A 102 -9.22 -26.25 -15.80
N ASP A 103 -7.94 -26.13 -15.46
CA ASP A 103 -7.24 -27.03 -14.55
C ASP A 103 -6.81 -26.24 -13.32
N ALA A 104 -7.01 -26.80 -12.12
CA ALA A 104 -6.79 -26.11 -10.85
C ALA A 104 -5.82 -26.90 -9.98
N LEU A 105 -4.76 -26.22 -9.56
CA LEU A 105 -3.73 -26.74 -8.68
C LEU A 105 -3.81 -26.01 -7.33
N ALA A 106 -3.89 -26.76 -6.25
CA ALA A 106 -3.65 -26.23 -4.91
C ALA A 106 -2.14 -26.00 -4.74
N LEU A 107 -1.78 -24.83 -4.21
CA LEU A 107 -0.40 -24.46 -3.95
C LEU A 107 -0.20 -24.47 -2.44
N ASP A 108 0.75 -25.28 -1.98
CA ASP A 108 1.18 -25.25 -0.58
C ASP A 108 2.17 -24.10 -0.39
N ASP A 109 1.80 -23.14 0.45
CA ASP A 109 2.65 -22.08 1.01
C ASP A 109 3.49 -21.28 -0.01
N ASN A 110 2.82 -20.48 -0.85
CA ASN A 110 3.51 -19.64 -1.84
C ASN A 110 3.27 -18.15 -1.57
N ASP A 111 4.21 -17.51 -0.88
CA ASP A 111 4.26 -16.05 -0.79
C ASP A 111 4.78 -15.47 -2.12
N VAL A 112 4.08 -14.46 -2.65
CA VAL A 112 4.49 -13.73 -3.85
C VAL A 112 4.83 -12.28 -3.49
N TYR A 113 5.74 -11.69 -4.26
CA TYR A 113 6.33 -10.38 -3.99
C TYR A 113 7.10 -10.32 -2.65
N ASP A 114 8.27 -10.97 -2.57
CA ASP A 114 9.06 -10.97 -1.33
C ASP A 114 9.46 -9.56 -0.90
N LYS A 115 9.29 -9.27 0.40
CA LYS A 115 9.55 -7.96 1.03
C LYS A 115 8.93 -6.80 0.25
N CYS A 116 7.70 -6.98 -0.22
CA CYS A 116 7.03 -5.98 -1.03
C CYS A 116 6.66 -4.72 -0.23
N THR A 117 6.96 -3.57 -0.83
CA THR A 117 6.33 -2.29 -0.47
C THR A 117 5.55 -1.75 -1.65
N PHE A 118 4.50 -0.98 -1.35
CA PHE A 118 3.67 -0.37 -2.38
C PHE A 118 3.57 1.15 -2.22
N LYS A 119 3.31 1.82 -3.33
CA LYS A 119 2.98 3.24 -3.36
C LYS A 119 1.87 3.47 -4.37
N ILE A 120 0.87 4.26 -4.00
CA ILE A 120 -0.21 4.67 -4.88
C ILE A 120 -0.15 6.17 -5.09
N LYS A 121 -0.16 6.59 -6.36
CA LYS A 121 -0.25 8.01 -6.75
C LYS A 121 -0.97 8.10 -8.09
N ASP A 122 -1.95 9.00 -8.20
CA ASP A 122 -2.65 9.31 -9.46
C ASP A 122 -3.13 8.06 -10.22
N ASN A 123 -3.78 7.11 -9.52
CA ASN A 123 -4.25 5.83 -10.06
C ASN A 123 -3.14 4.88 -10.57
N VAL A 124 -1.89 5.11 -10.15
CA VAL A 124 -0.76 4.23 -10.42
C VAL A 124 -0.34 3.53 -9.13
N LEU A 125 -0.36 2.21 -9.14
CA LEU A 125 0.20 1.34 -8.11
C LEU A 125 1.62 0.95 -8.53
N SER A 126 2.60 1.25 -7.68
CA SER A 126 3.98 0.78 -7.82
C SER A 126 4.26 -0.25 -6.73
N LEU A 127 4.63 -1.46 -7.13
CA LEU A 127 5.12 -2.52 -6.24
C LEU A 127 6.65 -2.60 -6.33
N ASN A 128 7.33 -2.56 -5.19
CA ASN A 128 8.77 -2.78 -5.09
C ASN A 128 9.03 -4.01 -4.26
N TYR A 129 9.64 -5.04 -4.83
CA TYR A 129 9.82 -6.34 -4.19
C TYR A 129 11.12 -7.00 -4.62
N ILE A 130 11.48 -8.12 -3.99
CA ILE A 130 12.59 -8.97 -4.39
C ILE A 130 12.06 -10.09 -5.29
N SER A 131 12.57 -10.17 -6.52
CA SER A 131 12.40 -11.33 -7.40
C SER A 131 13.62 -12.25 -7.33
N TYR A 132 13.43 -13.50 -7.71
CA TYR A 132 14.47 -14.54 -7.66
C TYR A 132 14.68 -15.17 -9.05
N PRO A 133 15.27 -14.43 -10.01
CA PRO A 133 15.81 -15.07 -11.20
C PRO A 133 16.93 -16.05 -10.82
N ALA A 134 17.29 -16.95 -11.73
CA ALA A 134 18.22 -18.06 -11.45
C ALA A 134 19.59 -17.63 -10.89
N ASP A 135 20.05 -16.43 -11.24
CA ASP A 135 21.39 -15.96 -10.87
C ASP A 135 21.48 -15.42 -9.43
N ALA A 136 20.54 -14.56 -9.02
CA ALA A 136 20.55 -13.90 -7.71
C ALA A 136 19.22 -13.19 -7.42
N PRO A 137 18.91 -12.86 -6.14
CA PRO A 137 17.80 -11.99 -5.80
C PRO A 137 17.97 -10.58 -6.41
N VAL A 138 16.93 -10.06 -7.06
CA VAL A 138 16.93 -8.76 -7.74
C VAL A 138 15.81 -7.88 -7.21
N LYS A 139 16.10 -6.59 -6.98
CA LYS A 139 15.06 -5.60 -6.70
C LYS A 139 14.25 -5.35 -7.97
N THR A 140 12.95 -5.57 -7.89
CA THR A 140 12.03 -5.43 -9.01
C THR A 140 11.00 -4.37 -8.71
N ASN A 141 10.69 -3.56 -9.72
CA ASN A 141 9.60 -2.60 -9.69
C ASN A 141 8.56 -3.02 -10.72
N ALA A 142 7.32 -3.17 -10.30
CA ALA A 142 6.18 -3.41 -11.17
C ALA A 142 5.17 -2.26 -11.04
N VAL A 143 4.67 -1.78 -12.16
CA VAL A 143 3.79 -0.61 -12.23
C VAL A 143 2.46 -1.03 -12.82
N PHE A 144 1.37 -0.69 -12.14
CA PHE A 144 0.02 -1.00 -12.54
C PHE A 144 -0.85 0.26 -12.57
N ILE A 145 -1.77 0.32 -13.52
CA ILE A 145 -2.74 1.40 -13.68
C ILE A 145 -4.09 0.89 -13.18
N ARG A 146 -4.77 1.69 -12.36
CA ARG A 146 -6.10 1.35 -11.86
C ARG A 146 -7.07 1.21 -13.02
N VAL A 147 -7.80 0.10 -13.05
CA VAL A 147 -8.90 -0.11 -14.00
C VAL A 147 -10.13 0.53 -13.41
N THR A 148 -10.60 1.62 -14.02
CA THR A 148 -11.92 2.19 -13.70
C THR A 148 -12.95 1.48 -14.57
N ASN A 149 -13.83 0.68 -13.97
CA ASN A 149 -15.04 0.25 -14.67
C ASN A 149 -15.87 1.52 -14.96
N THR A 150 -15.86 1.99 -16.20
CA THR A 150 -16.92 2.85 -16.71
C THR A 150 -18.15 1.97 -16.85
N HIS A 151 -19.05 2.05 -15.87
CA HIS A 151 -20.42 1.56 -16.01
C HIS A 151 -21.17 2.37 -17.06
#